data_AF-A0A2V5PP35-F1
#
_entry.id   AF-A0A2V5PP35-F1
#
_cell.length_a   1.000
_cell.length_b   1.000
_cell.length_c   1.000
_cell.angle_alpha   90.00
_cell.angle_beta   90.00
_cell.angle_gamma   90.00
#
_symmetry.space_group_name_H-M   'P 1'
#
loop_
_entity.id
_entity.type
_entity.pdbx_description
1 polymer ?
#
loop_
_entity_poly.entity_id
_entity_poly.type
_entity_poly.pdbx_seq_one_letter_code
_entity_poly.pdbx_strand_id
1 'polypeptide(L)'
;MMLDDQEVAEEWIVRVQGKDYGPADIDTLLEWKKEGRLLPQNEARTTSADLWSTAAAIPGLFDVGMLAAASARVEIQPPLQTQHSFGQILAETFQIYRKGFFQFLGLTLVVLLPSVCSQLTTALIQTQQASGGDLRVLAGGSFAFLMFVLSIAMWPVYVAGIQILTVEIASGRRLGLVALLNEAVRFWPRVAALCIFVYGVFFLLIVFGFAIAAIALAGASSLLLVFFALALLILQVWMFSRFFVNVLFWQQFAVLENAGFIDVLRFSRNLARSGRDLPWFERPLWRGAFIASLWFAFVLVVTLVSEWTTLHHYFNQFVTTQDPQKLLQQLTEAQQARGFDVSAFSLNLLQRILQPLLGIAFVVLYLDCKIHRER
;
A
#
# COMPACT_ATOMS: atom_id res chain seq x y z
N MET A 1 -58.72 13.92 2.19
CA MET A 1 -58.20 14.80 1.12
C MET A 1 -56.75 14.40 0.93
N MET A 2 -56.50 13.52 -0.05
CA MET A 2 -55.16 13.01 -0.38
C MET A 2 -54.42 14.11 -1.13
N LEU A 3 -53.20 14.43 -0.72
CA LEU A 3 -52.25 15.19 -1.53
C LEU A 3 -51.40 14.16 -2.27
N ASP A 4 -51.69 13.99 -3.54
CA ASP A 4 -50.82 13.34 -4.52
C ASP A 4 -49.58 14.21 -4.68
N ASP A 5 -48.54 13.98 -3.89
CA ASP A 5 -47.17 14.35 -4.27
C ASP A 5 -46.68 13.29 -5.25
N GLN A 6 -47.15 13.38 -6.50
CA GLN A 6 -46.42 12.78 -7.62
C GLN A 6 -45.06 13.48 -7.68
N GLU A 7 -43.99 12.80 -7.26
CA GLU A 7 -42.65 13.11 -7.74
C GLU A 7 -42.72 13.12 -9.26
N VAL A 8 -42.75 14.31 -9.86
CA VAL A 8 -42.63 14.47 -11.30
C VAL A 8 -41.19 14.07 -11.60
N ALA A 9 -40.98 12.80 -11.92
CA ALA A 9 -39.69 12.31 -12.38
C ALA A 9 -39.25 13.20 -13.55
N GLU A 10 -38.18 13.97 -13.37
CA GLU A 10 -37.71 14.89 -14.41
C GLU A 10 -37.24 14.06 -15.62
N GLU A 11 -38.10 13.99 -16.63
CA GLU A 11 -37.82 13.31 -17.88
C GLU A 11 -37.07 14.23 -18.85
N TRP A 12 -36.08 13.67 -19.53
CA TRP A 12 -35.17 14.37 -20.43
C TRP A 12 -35.24 13.82 -21.86
N ILE A 13 -35.05 14.72 -22.82
CA ILE A 13 -34.88 14.40 -24.24
C ILE A 13 -33.46 14.80 -24.62
N VAL A 14 -32.71 13.84 -25.17
CA VAL A 14 -31.33 14.04 -25.62
C VAL A 14 -31.26 13.95 -27.14
N ARG A 15 -30.52 14.86 -27.76
CA ARG A 15 -30.18 14.82 -29.18
C ARG A 15 -28.77 14.30 -29.39
N VAL A 16 -28.66 13.24 -30.19
CA VAL A 16 -27.39 12.65 -30.60
C VAL A 16 -27.33 12.63 -32.12
N GLN A 17 -26.34 13.32 -32.70
CA GLN A 17 -26.15 13.43 -34.16
C GLN A 17 -27.41 13.89 -34.92
N GLY A 18 -28.19 14.81 -34.33
CA GLY A 18 -29.39 15.36 -34.96
C GLY A 18 -30.65 14.51 -34.83
N LYS A 19 -30.60 13.38 -34.09
CA LYS A 19 -31.78 12.57 -33.78
C LYS A 19 -32.14 12.69 -32.30
N ASP A 20 -33.43 12.89 -32.04
CA ASP A 20 -33.98 13.09 -30.69
C ASP A 20 -34.33 11.72 -30.07
N TYR A 21 -33.87 11.50 -28.84
CA TYR A 21 -34.07 10.28 -28.07
C TYR A 21 -34.66 10.66 -26.70
N GLY A 22 -35.78 10.06 -26.33
CA GLY A 22 -36.48 10.30 -25.07
C GLY A 22 -38.00 10.19 -25.23
N PRO A 23 -38.78 10.47 -24.17
CA PRO A 23 -38.32 10.89 -22.83
C PRO A 23 -37.63 9.76 -22.06
N ALA A 24 -36.59 10.09 -21.29
CA ALA A 24 -35.82 9.17 -20.46
C ALA A 24 -35.58 9.77 -19.06
N ASP A 25 -35.61 8.93 -18.03
CA ASP A 25 -35.27 9.31 -16.66
C ASP A 25 -33.75 9.37 -16.44
N ILE A 26 -33.34 9.91 -15.30
CA ILE A 26 -31.92 10.09 -14.99
C ILE A 26 -31.15 8.77 -14.91
N ASP A 27 -31.81 7.69 -14.47
CA ASP A 27 -31.22 6.35 -14.38
C ASP A 27 -30.95 5.77 -15.76
N THR A 28 -31.86 5.92 -16.72
CA THR A 28 -31.68 5.52 -18.13
C THR A 28 -30.55 6.31 -18.79
N LEU A 29 -30.44 7.62 -18.51
CA LEU A 29 -29.34 8.43 -19.03
C LEU A 29 -27.97 8.00 -18.46
N LEU A 30 -27.92 7.55 -17.20
CA LEU A 30 -26.70 6.98 -16.60
C LEU A 30 -26.29 5.68 -17.26
N GLU A 31 -27.23 4.84 -17.68
CA GLU A 31 -26.95 3.65 -18.49
C GLU A 31 -26.38 4.02 -19.86
N TRP A 32 -26.98 4.98 -20.57
CA TRP A 32 -26.48 5.42 -21.87
C TRP A 32 -25.09 6.07 -21.79
N LYS A 33 -24.78 6.72 -20.67
CA LYS A 33 -23.42 7.19 -20.34
C LYS A 33 -22.46 6.02 -20.15
N LYS A 34 -22.83 4.97 -19.40
CA LYS A 34 -21.99 3.77 -19.20
C LYS A 34 -21.72 3.04 -20.51
N GLU A 35 -22.68 3.03 -21.43
CA GLU A 35 -22.57 2.43 -22.77
C GLU A 35 -21.79 3.31 -23.77
N GLY A 36 -21.42 4.54 -23.39
CA GLY A 36 -20.70 5.47 -24.27
C GLY A 36 -21.56 6.09 -25.37
N ARG A 37 -22.89 5.94 -25.29
CA ARG A 37 -23.86 6.47 -26.26
C ARG A 37 -24.23 7.93 -25.96
N LEU A 38 -24.03 8.35 -24.71
CA LEU A 38 -24.27 9.71 -24.24
C LEU A 38 -22.96 10.40 -23.88
N LEU A 39 -22.61 11.44 -24.64
CA LEU A 39 -21.41 12.26 -24.41
C LEU A 39 -21.77 13.56 -23.68
N PRO A 40 -20.85 14.15 -22.90
CA PRO A 40 -21.10 15.40 -22.20
C PRO A 40 -21.55 16.55 -23.11
N GLN A 41 -21.11 16.55 -24.37
CA GLN A 41 -21.36 17.61 -25.36
C GLN A 41 -22.72 17.46 -26.08
N ASN A 42 -23.42 16.33 -25.89
CA ASN A 42 -24.71 16.12 -26.55
C ASN A 42 -25.73 17.13 -26.03
N GLU A 43 -26.67 17.55 -26.87
CA GLU A 43 -27.73 18.46 -26.44
C GLU A 43 -28.79 17.68 -25.65
N ALA A 44 -29.30 18.27 -24.58
CA ALA A 44 -30.35 17.72 -23.74
C ALA A 44 -31.28 18.82 -23.23
N ARG A 45 -32.56 18.49 -23.08
CA ARG A 45 -33.58 19.37 -22.50
C ARG A 45 -34.55 18.58 -21.64
N THR A 46 -35.16 19.22 -20.65
CA THR A 46 -36.29 18.63 -19.93
C THR A 46 -37.54 18.66 -20.81
N THR A 47 -38.46 17.72 -20.60
CA THR A 47 -39.75 17.69 -21.31
C THR A 47 -40.58 18.97 -21.07
N SER A 48 -40.33 19.67 -19.96
CA SER A 48 -40.98 20.93 -19.58
C SER A 48 -40.30 22.20 -20.13
N ALA A 49 -39.11 22.10 -20.74
CA ALA A 49 -38.36 23.24 -21.26
C ALA A 49 -38.14 23.16 -22.77
N ASP A 50 -38.30 24.30 -23.44
CA ASP A 50 -38.06 24.44 -24.89
C ASP A 50 -36.58 24.77 -25.22
N LEU A 51 -35.76 25.03 -24.21
CA LEU A 51 -34.36 25.39 -24.39
C LEU A 51 -33.46 24.15 -24.38
N TRP A 52 -32.68 23.96 -25.44
CA TRP A 52 -31.63 22.94 -25.48
C TRP A 52 -30.44 23.39 -24.64
N SER A 53 -29.99 22.52 -23.75
CA SER A 53 -28.79 22.70 -22.92
C SER A 53 -27.81 21.55 -23.19
N THR A 54 -26.61 21.62 -22.65
CA THR A 54 -25.62 20.55 -22.81
C THR A 54 -25.89 19.43 -21.81
N ALA A 55 -25.74 18.15 -22.19
CA ALA A 55 -25.99 17.00 -21.31
C ALA A 55 -25.11 17.04 -20.04
N ALA A 56 -23.94 17.68 -20.12
CA ALA A 56 -23.09 17.98 -18.97
C ALA A 56 -23.72 18.88 -17.89
N ALA A 57 -24.75 19.65 -18.24
CA ALA A 57 -25.48 20.53 -17.33
C ALA A 57 -26.59 19.81 -16.55
N ILE A 58 -26.90 18.55 -16.90
CA ILE A 58 -27.88 17.74 -16.18
C ILE A 58 -27.31 17.40 -14.79
N PRO A 59 -27.97 17.85 -13.69
CA PRO A 59 -27.52 17.57 -12.33
C PRO A 59 -27.41 16.06 -12.10
N GLY A 60 -26.28 15.58 -11.56
CA GLY A 60 -26.07 14.15 -11.25
C GLY A 60 -25.69 13.25 -12.44
N LEU A 61 -25.82 13.71 -13.69
CA LEU A 61 -25.47 12.92 -14.87
C LEU A 61 -23.98 13.01 -15.22
N PHE A 62 -23.41 14.21 -15.16
CA PHE A 62 -21.99 14.47 -15.28
C PHE A 62 -21.59 15.42 -14.15
N ASP A 63 -21.16 14.87 -13.00
CA ASP A 63 -20.62 15.65 -11.88
C ASP A 63 -19.28 16.29 -12.24
N VAL A 64 -19.32 17.32 -13.09
CA VAL A 64 -18.16 18.11 -13.47
C VAL A 64 -17.71 18.99 -12.29
N GLY A 65 -18.58 19.31 -11.33
CA GLY A 65 -18.19 20.09 -10.14
C GLY A 65 -17.32 19.32 -9.15
N MET A 66 -17.61 18.03 -8.92
CA MET A 66 -16.83 17.20 -7.99
C MET A 66 -15.59 16.63 -8.66
N LEU A 67 -15.67 16.30 -9.96
CA LEU A 67 -14.52 15.90 -10.75
C LEU A 67 -13.59 17.07 -11.05
N ALA A 68 -14.07 18.28 -11.36
CA ALA A 68 -13.19 19.43 -11.57
C ALA A 68 -12.58 19.97 -10.26
N ALA A 69 -13.27 19.86 -9.11
CA ALA A 69 -12.64 20.17 -7.82
C ALA A 69 -11.65 19.08 -7.39
N ALA A 70 -11.87 17.82 -7.77
CA ALA A 70 -10.90 16.73 -7.59
C ALA A 70 -9.72 16.83 -8.59
N SER A 71 -9.96 17.27 -9.82
CA SER A 71 -8.96 17.53 -10.86
C SER A 71 -8.18 18.82 -10.58
N ALA A 72 -8.81 19.86 -10.04
CA ALA A 72 -8.16 21.10 -9.58
C ALA A 72 -7.41 20.89 -8.25
N ARG A 73 -7.81 19.92 -7.42
CA ARG A 73 -6.96 19.42 -6.32
C ARG A 73 -5.71 18.67 -6.81
N VAL A 74 -5.70 18.26 -8.07
CA VAL A 74 -4.63 17.51 -8.75
C VAL A 74 -4.01 18.30 -9.91
N GLU A 75 -4.29 19.59 -10.05
CA GLU A 75 -3.45 20.47 -10.86
C GLU A 75 -2.17 20.76 -10.08
N ILE A 76 -1.29 19.76 -10.06
CA ILE A 76 0.13 20.00 -9.90
C ILE A 76 0.49 20.88 -11.10
N GLN A 77 0.83 22.14 -10.88
CA GLN A 77 1.69 22.86 -11.80
C GLN A 77 3.14 22.53 -11.43
N PRO A 78 3.79 21.53 -12.06
CA PRO A 78 5.23 21.54 -12.15
C PRO A 78 5.63 22.47 -13.32
N PRO A 79 6.79 23.14 -13.25
CA PRO A 79 7.37 23.72 -14.46
C PRO A 79 7.57 22.57 -15.46
N LEU A 80 7.16 22.83 -16.70
CA LEU A 80 7.31 21.95 -17.86
C LEU A 80 8.69 21.26 -17.92
N GLN A 81 8.65 20.00 -18.40
CA GLN A 81 9.70 19.29 -19.15
C GLN A 81 10.85 18.63 -18.38
N THR A 82 10.65 17.38 -17.94
CA THR A 82 11.44 16.21 -18.41
C THR A 82 10.89 14.94 -17.76
N GLN A 83 10.92 13.82 -18.48
CA GLN A 83 10.71 12.49 -17.90
C GLN A 83 11.64 12.36 -16.68
N HIS A 84 11.10 12.11 -15.48
CA HIS A 84 11.97 12.03 -14.32
C HIS A 84 12.91 10.82 -14.49
N SER A 85 14.21 11.10 -14.51
CA SER A 85 15.23 10.06 -14.41
C SER A 85 15.16 9.41 -13.03
N PHE A 86 15.63 8.17 -12.91
CA PHE A 86 15.61 7.44 -11.65
C PHE A 86 16.27 8.23 -10.50
N GLY A 87 17.39 8.91 -10.77
CA GLY A 87 18.07 9.76 -9.80
C GLY A 87 17.23 10.96 -9.34
N GLN A 88 16.40 11.52 -10.22
CA GLN A 88 15.48 12.60 -9.86
C GLN A 88 14.36 12.09 -8.95
N ILE A 89 13.81 10.90 -9.18
CA ILE A 89 12.80 10.29 -8.29
C ILE A 89 13.37 10.12 -6.88
N LEU A 90 14.60 9.62 -6.76
CA LEU A 90 15.26 9.47 -5.46
C LEU A 90 15.57 10.82 -4.79
N ALA A 91 16.06 11.80 -5.56
CA ALA A 91 16.35 13.13 -5.04
C ALA A 91 15.07 13.82 -4.54
N GLU A 92 13.98 13.74 -5.29
CA GLU A 92 12.67 14.28 -4.92
C GLU A 92 12.09 13.58 -3.68
N THR A 93 12.21 12.24 -3.63
CA THR A 93 11.83 11.45 -2.45
C THR A 93 12.54 11.95 -1.19
N PHE A 94 13.86 12.15 -1.27
CA PHE A 94 14.64 12.63 -0.13
C PHE A 94 14.30 14.07 0.23
N GLN A 95 14.05 14.93 -0.77
CA GLN A 95 13.63 16.31 -0.53
C GLN A 95 12.28 16.40 0.17
N ILE A 96 11.29 15.60 -0.25
CA ILE A 96 9.96 15.53 0.38
C ILE A 96 10.10 15.02 1.82
N TYR A 97 10.85 13.92 2.03
CA TYR A 97 11.10 13.38 3.36
C TYR A 97 11.75 14.41 4.29
N ARG A 98 12.78 15.12 3.81
CA ARG A 98 13.46 16.17 4.59
C ARG A 98 12.53 17.33 4.93
N LYS A 99 11.69 17.77 3.99
CA LYS A 99 10.72 18.86 4.21
C LYS A 99 9.63 18.46 5.22
N GLY A 100 9.18 17.20 5.18
CA GLY A 100 8.12 16.65 6.04
C GLY A 100 8.60 15.85 7.24
N PHE A 101 9.90 15.87 7.58
CA PHE A 101 10.51 14.90 8.49
C PHE A 101 9.74 14.70 9.79
N PHE A 102 9.37 15.78 10.47
CA PHE A 102 8.63 15.70 11.74
C PHE A 102 7.21 15.17 11.58
N GLN A 103 6.57 15.40 10.43
CA GLN A 103 5.24 14.85 10.17
C GLN A 103 5.30 13.35 9.87
N PHE A 104 6.30 12.90 9.09
CA PHE A 104 6.56 11.48 8.85
C PHE A 104 7.01 10.75 10.12
N LEU A 105 7.81 11.41 10.96
CA LEU A 105 8.18 10.90 12.29
C LEU A 105 6.93 10.75 13.18
N GLY A 106 6.06 11.75 13.20
CA GLY A 106 4.78 11.70 13.91
C GLY A 106 3.92 10.51 13.47
N LEU A 107 3.76 10.30 12.15
CA LEU A 107 3.06 9.13 11.61
C LEU A 107 3.73 7.82 12.03
N THR A 108 5.06 7.75 11.97
CA THR A 108 5.82 6.55 12.34
C THR A 108 5.63 6.23 13.83
N LEU A 109 5.61 7.25 14.69
CA LEU A 109 5.38 7.11 16.13
C LEU A 109 4.01 6.52 16.45
N VAL A 110 2.97 6.80 15.65
CA VAL A 110 1.62 6.23 15.85
C VAL A 110 1.63 4.69 15.79
N VAL A 111 2.47 4.10 14.94
CA VAL A 111 2.61 2.62 14.84
C VAL A 111 3.72 2.11 15.75
N LEU A 112 4.81 2.86 15.87
CA LEU A 112 5.99 2.46 16.63
C LEU A 112 5.73 2.43 18.14
N LEU A 113 5.08 3.45 18.70
CA LEU A 113 4.88 3.57 20.15
C LEU A 113 4.13 2.38 20.73
N PRO A 114 2.96 1.96 20.20
CA PRO A 114 2.29 0.75 20.69
C PRO A 114 3.18 -0.50 20.57
N SER A 115 3.91 -0.65 19.46
CA SER A 115 4.84 -1.78 19.26
C SER A 115 5.94 -1.81 20.32
N VAL A 116 6.55 -0.67 20.64
CA VAL A 116 7.61 -0.57 21.65
C VAL A 116 7.04 -0.81 23.06
N CYS A 117 5.89 -0.23 23.38
CA CYS A 117 5.20 -0.46 24.65
C CYS A 117 4.89 -1.94 24.87
N SER A 118 4.42 -2.62 23.83
CA SER A 118 4.17 -4.07 23.86
C SER A 118 5.44 -4.86 24.16
N GLN A 119 6.52 -4.62 23.40
CA GLN A 119 7.80 -5.33 23.57
C GLN A 119 8.44 -5.09 24.94
N LEU A 120 8.46 -3.83 25.41
CA LEU A 120 9.01 -3.49 26.72
C LEU A 120 8.21 -4.15 27.86
N THR A 121 6.89 -4.17 27.73
CA THR A 121 6.03 -4.80 28.74
C THR A 121 6.25 -6.30 28.78
N THR A 122 6.36 -6.97 27.62
CA THR A 122 6.69 -8.40 27.55
C THR A 122 8.06 -8.71 28.16
N ALA A 123 9.08 -7.90 27.85
CA ALA A 123 10.42 -8.08 28.42
C ALA A 123 10.43 -7.93 29.94
N LEU A 124 9.73 -6.93 30.49
CA LEU A 124 9.62 -6.71 31.93
C LEU A 124 8.88 -7.88 32.63
N ILE A 125 7.81 -8.41 32.03
CA ILE A 125 7.07 -9.54 32.60
C ILE A 125 7.93 -10.81 32.64
N GLN A 126 8.71 -11.08 31.58
CA GLN A 126 9.60 -12.24 31.52
C GLN A 126 10.65 -12.21 32.65
N THR A 127 11.17 -11.02 32.99
CA THR A 127 12.08 -10.87 34.14
C THR A 127 11.40 -11.06 35.51
N GLN A 128 10.09 -10.84 35.61
CA GLN A 128 9.32 -10.93 36.86
C GLN A 128 8.73 -12.33 37.14
N GLN A 129 8.75 -13.24 36.16
CA GLN A 129 8.29 -14.63 36.34
C GLN A 129 9.08 -15.41 37.42
N ALA A 130 10.20 -14.88 37.90
CA ALA A 130 10.93 -15.41 39.05
C ALA A 130 10.32 -15.07 40.42
N SER A 131 9.38 -14.13 40.53
CA SER A 131 8.85 -13.67 41.81
C SER A 131 7.39 -13.19 41.75
N GLY A 132 6.45 -14.15 41.91
CA GLY A 132 5.09 -14.01 42.44
C GLY A 132 4.24 -12.77 42.11
N GLY A 133 3.19 -12.94 41.29
CA GLY A 133 2.08 -11.97 41.20
C GLY A 133 1.13 -12.18 40.03
N ASP A 134 0.21 -13.14 40.14
CA ASP A 134 -0.70 -13.61 39.07
C ASP A 134 -1.49 -12.48 38.37
N LEU A 135 -1.95 -11.47 39.13
CA LEU A 135 -2.74 -10.36 38.59
C LEU A 135 -1.92 -9.33 37.79
N ARG A 136 -0.66 -9.08 38.19
CA ARG A 136 0.22 -8.10 37.51
C ARG A 136 0.72 -8.67 36.18
N VAL A 137 1.02 -9.97 36.15
CA VAL A 137 1.39 -10.69 34.94
C VAL A 137 0.22 -10.71 33.95
N LEU A 138 -1.01 -10.97 34.41
CA LEU A 138 -2.21 -10.93 33.57
C LEU A 138 -2.49 -9.53 33.01
N ALA A 139 -2.42 -8.49 33.85
CA ALA A 139 -2.65 -7.11 33.45
C ALA A 139 -1.59 -6.63 32.43
N GLY A 140 -0.31 -6.93 32.69
CA GLY A 140 0.78 -6.61 31.78
C GLY A 140 0.68 -7.36 30.45
N GLY A 141 0.33 -8.65 30.48
CA GLY A 141 0.13 -9.45 29.26
C GLY A 141 -1.02 -8.93 28.41
N SER A 142 -2.14 -8.57 29.06
CA SER A 142 -3.31 -7.96 28.40
C SER A 142 -2.96 -6.61 27.77
N PHE A 143 -2.21 -5.77 28.49
CA PHE A 143 -1.72 -4.49 27.97
C PHE A 143 -0.81 -4.68 26.75
N ALA A 144 0.15 -5.61 26.82
CA ALA A 144 1.05 -5.90 25.71
C ALA A 144 0.30 -6.41 24.48
N PHE A 145 -0.71 -7.25 24.68
CA PHE A 145 -1.59 -7.74 23.62
C PHE A 145 -2.41 -6.62 22.98
N LEU A 146 -3.04 -5.75 23.78
CA LEU A 146 -3.80 -4.61 23.27
C LEU A 146 -2.92 -3.64 22.47
N MET A 147 -1.71 -3.35 22.96
CA MET A 147 -0.76 -2.49 22.25
C MET A 147 -0.27 -3.12 20.94
N PHE A 148 -0.12 -4.45 20.90
CA PHE A 148 0.17 -5.18 19.67
C PHE A 148 -0.99 -5.09 18.66
N VAL A 149 -2.23 -5.32 19.10
CA VAL A 149 -3.43 -5.17 18.25
C VAL A 149 -3.56 -3.74 17.74
N LEU A 150 -3.32 -2.75 18.59
CA LEU A 150 -3.34 -1.33 18.20
C LEU A 150 -2.29 -1.02 17.12
N SER A 151 -1.08 -1.56 17.25
CA SER A 151 -0.03 -1.44 16.22
C SER A 151 -0.48 -2.00 14.86
N ILE A 152 -1.13 -3.17 14.87
CA ILE A 152 -1.69 -3.77 13.65
C ILE A 152 -2.81 -2.90 13.06
N ALA A 153 -3.72 -2.41 13.91
CA ALA A 153 -4.84 -1.59 13.49
C ALA A 153 -4.41 -0.22 12.93
N MET A 154 -3.25 0.31 13.33
CA MET A 154 -2.72 1.59 12.86
C MET A 154 -1.95 1.50 11.54
N TRP A 155 -1.58 0.31 11.07
CA TRP A 155 -0.89 0.13 9.79
C TRP A 155 -1.63 0.75 8.59
N PRO A 156 -2.95 0.51 8.40
CA PRO A 156 -3.69 1.15 7.31
C PRO A 156 -3.65 2.68 7.36
N VAL A 157 -3.77 3.25 8.56
CA VAL A 157 -3.70 4.71 8.77
C VAL A 157 -2.31 5.24 8.42
N TYR A 158 -1.26 4.54 8.84
CA TYR A 158 0.12 4.89 8.53
C TYR A 158 0.40 4.87 7.02
N VAL A 159 -0.03 3.82 6.33
CA VAL A 159 0.14 3.68 4.87
C VAL A 159 -0.59 4.81 4.13
N ALA A 160 -1.86 5.06 4.46
CA ALA A 160 -2.63 6.14 3.86
C ALA A 160 -2.04 7.53 4.19
N GLY A 161 -1.62 7.72 5.44
CA GLY A 161 -1.02 8.96 5.92
C GLY A 161 0.26 9.33 5.18
N ILE A 162 1.14 8.37 4.88
CA ILE A 162 2.34 8.63 4.07
C ILE A 162 1.95 9.17 2.69
N GLN A 163 0.97 8.56 2.04
CA GLN A 163 0.57 8.93 0.68
C GLN A 163 -0.06 10.31 0.62
N ILE A 164 -1.02 10.59 1.50
CA ILE A 164 -1.68 11.90 1.62
C ILE A 164 -0.64 12.98 1.93
N LEU A 165 0.22 12.75 2.92
CA LEU A 165 1.23 13.71 3.33
C LEU A 165 2.26 13.99 2.23
N THR A 166 2.64 12.96 1.47
CA THR A 166 3.56 13.10 0.34
C THR A 166 3.00 14.04 -0.72
N VAL A 167 1.73 13.86 -1.09
CA VAL A 167 1.05 14.73 -2.09
C VAL A 167 0.91 16.15 -1.57
N GLU A 168 0.53 16.33 -0.30
CA GLU A 168 0.42 17.65 0.31
C GLU A 168 1.75 18.40 0.30
N ILE A 169 2.85 17.76 0.70
CA ILE A 169 4.19 18.37 0.68
C ILE A 169 4.66 18.63 -0.75
N ALA A 170 4.41 17.72 -1.69
CA ALA A 170 4.74 17.90 -3.09
C ALA A 170 4.00 19.10 -3.70
N SER A 171 2.75 19.34 -3.30
CA SER A 171 1.95 20.52 -3.67
C SER A 171 2.34 21.82 -2.93
N GLY A 172 3.33 21.77 -2.04
CA GLY A 172 3.76 22.91 -1.22
C GLY A 172 2.83 23.25 -0.04
N ARG A 173 1.77 22.46 0.18
CA ARG A 173 0.83 22.62 1.30
C ARG A 173 1.37 21.93 2.56
N ARG A 174 0.90 22.37 3.72
CA ARG A 174 1.19 21.73 5.01
C ARG A 174 -0.10 21.34 5.70
N LEU A 175 -0.31 20.04 5.89
CA LEU A 175 -1.40 19.52 6.70
C LEU A 175 -0.95 19.34 8.16
N GLY A 176 -1.78 19.75 9.13
CA GLY A 176 -1.54 19.42 10.54
C GLY A 176 -1.65 17.91 10.78
N LEU A 177 -0.86 17.36 11.71
CA LEU A 177 -0.84 15.92 12.01
C LEU A 177 -2.23 15.35 12.37
N VAL A 178 -3.03 16.09 13.13
CA VAL A 178 -4.38 15.66 13.54
C VAL A 178 -5.33 15.60 12.33
N ALA A 179 -5.28 16.63 11.47
CA ALA A 179 -6.09 16.66 10.25
C ALA A 179 -5.69 15.51 9.30
N LEU A 180 -4.39 15.22 9.20
CA LEU A 180 -3.84 14.11 8.42
C LEU A 180 -4.34 12.76 8.92
N LEU A 181 -4.30 12.54 10.24
CA LEU A 181 -4.80 11.29 10.83
C LEU A 181 -6.31 11.13 10.62
N ASN A 182 -7.08 12.20 10.80
CA ASN A 182 -8.53 12.16 10.58
C ASN A 182 -8.88 11.80 9.12
N GLU A 183 -8.13 12.37 8.16
CA GLU A 183 -8.32 12.03 6.75
C GLU A 183 -7.87 10.59 6.45
N ALA A 184 -6.72 10.16 6.97
CA ALA A 184 -6.19 8.81 6.76
C ALA A 184 -7.12 7.71 7.31
N VAL A 185 -7.80 7.97 8.44
CA VAL A 185 -8.77 7.02 9.03
C VAL A 185 -9.97 6.79 8.11
N ARG A 186 -10.35 7.74 7.25
CA ARG A 186 -11.45 7.53 6.27
C ARG A 186 -11.14 6.41 5.28
N PHE A 187 -9.86 6.23 4.95
CA PHE A 187 -9.40 5.17 4.05
C PHE A 187 -9.14 3.83 4.75
N TRP A 188 -9.30 3.78 6.08
CA TRP A 188 -8.99 2.60 6.89
C TRP A 188 -9.60 1.30 6.38
N PRO A 189 -10.92 1.16 6.13
CA PRO A 189 -11.51 -0.13 5.75
C PRO A 189 -10.98 -0.64 4.41
N ARG A 190 -10.70 0.26 3.47
CA ARG A 190 -10.21 -0.11 2.13
C ARG A 190 -8.76 -0.53 2.17
N VAL A 191 -7.93 0.24 2.85
CA VAL A 191 -6.50 -0.10 3.01
C VAL A 191 -6.36 -1.36 3.87
N ALA A 192 -7.19 -1.54 4.89
CA ALA A 192 -7.24 -2.77 5.70
C ALA A 192 -7.62 -4.00 4.86
N ALA A 193 -8.65 -3.92 4.03
CA ALA A 193 -9.02 -5.00 3.12
C ALA A 193 -7.87 -5.36 2.16
N LEU A 194 -7.19 -4.34 1.62
CA LEU A 194 -6.00 -4.55 0.79
C LEU A 194 -4.87 -5.22 1.59
N CYS A 195 -4.58 -4.75 2.81
CA CYS A 195 -3.58 -5.36 3.69
C CYS A 195 -3.90 -6.84 3.96
N ILE A 196 -5.14 -7.18 4.31
CA ILE A 196 -5.56 -8.57 4.55
C ILE A 196 -5.36 -9.42 3.29
N PHE A 197 -5.78 -8.93 2.12
CA PHE A 197 -5.58 -9.61 0.86
C PHE A 197 -4.08 -9.87 0.57
N VAL A 198 -3.25 -8.85 0.78
CA VAL A 198 -1.80 -8.94 0.62
C VAL A 198 -1.23 -9.98 1.58
N TYR A 199 -1.55 -9.92 2.87
CA TYR A 199 -1.10 -10.91 3.84
C TYR A 199 -1.51 -12.33 3.45
N GLY A 200 -2.73 -12.53 2.96
CA GLY A 200 -3.20 -13.83 2.47
C GLY A 200 -2.35 -14.36 1.30
N VAL A 201 -2.03 -13.52 0.31
CA VAL A 201 -1.18 -13.93 -0.82
C VAL A 201 0.25 -14.21 -0.36
N PHE A 202 0.82 -13.39 0.52
CA PHE A 202 2.16 -13.61 1.06
C PHE A 202 2.25 -14.88 1.90
N PHE A 203 1.22 -15.18 2.68
CA PHE A 203 1.12 -16.45 3.40
C PHE A 203 1.16 -17.65 2.44
N LEU A 204 0.39 -17.61 1.35
CA LEU A 204 0.43 -18.66 0.33
C LEU A 204 1.81 -18.78 -0.33
N LEU A 205 2.49 -17.66 -0.59
CA LEU A 205 3.85 -17.67 -1.14
C LEU A 205 4.88 -18.26 -0.18
N ILE A 206 4.72 -18.05 1.13
CA ILE A 206 5.58 -18.65 2.16
C ILE A 206 5.35 -20.16 2.21
N VAL A 207 4.09 -20.60 2.24
CA VAL A 207 3.73 -22.03 2.20
C VAL A 207 4.29 -22.70 0.94
N PHE A 208 4.22 -22.02 -0.20
CA PHE A 208 4.81 -22.50 -1.44
C PHE A 208 6.34 -22.65 -1.35
N GLY A 209 7.03 -21.71 -0.68
CA GLY A 209 8.46 -21.82 -0.39
C GLY A 209 8.81 -23.03 0.49
N PHE A 210 8.01 -23.29 1.52
CA PHE A 210 8.17 -24.48 2.35
C PHE A 210 7.96 -25.78 1.55
N ALA A 211 7.00 -25.81 0.62
CA ALA A 211 6.81 -26.95 -0.26
C ALA A 211 8.04 -27.20 -1.15
N ILE A 212 8.63 -26.13 -1.71
CA ILE A 212 9.88 -26.23 -2.50
C ILE A 212 11.03 -26.76 -1.64
N ALA A 213 11.18 -26.26 -0.41
CA ALA A 213 12.20 -26.74 0.53
C ALA A 213 12.01 -28.23 0.85
N ALA A 214 10.77 -28.68 1.07
CA ALA A 214 10.48 -30.10 1.29
C ALA A 214 10.83 -30.97 0.08
N ILE A 215 10.52 -30.51 -1.14
CA ILE A 215 10.91 -31.20 -2.39
C ILE A 215 12.45 -31.27 -2.52
N ALA A 216 13.15 -30.18 -2.19
CA ALA A 216 14.61 -30.15 -2.25
C ALA A 216 15.25 -31.12 -1.24
N LEU A 217 14.71 -31.21 -0.02
CA LEU A 217 15.18 -32.14 1.02
C LEU A 217 14.90 -33.61 0.65
N ALA A 218 13.72 -33.90 0.09
CA ALA A 218 13.38 -35.24 -0.39
C ALA A 218 14.15 -35.64 -1.67
N GLY A 219 14.58 -34.66 -2.46
CA GLY A 219 15.23 -34.83 -3.75
C GLY A 219 16.75 -34.97 -3.72
N ALA A 220 17.38 -35.10 -2.55
CA ALA A 220 18.85 -35.20 -2.41
C ALA A 220 19.49 -36.33 -3.25
N SER A 221 18.70 -37.33 -3.67
CA SER A 221 19.11 -38.46 -4.50
C SER A 221 18.85 -38.29 -6.00
N SER A 222 18.21 -37.20 -6.46
CA SER A 222 17.88 -36.98 -7.88
C SER A 222 18.16 -35.55 -8.33
N LEU A 223 19.11 -35.40 -9.26
CA LEU A 223 19.42 -34.12 -9.90
C LEU A 223 18.20 -33.47 -10.55
N LEU A 224 17.26 -34.27 -11.09
CA LEU A 224 16.04 -33.75 -11.71
C LEU A 224 15.15 -33.02 -10.70
N LEU A 225 14.99 -33.59 -9.49
CA LEU A 225 14.23 -32.94 -8.42
C LEU A 225 14.91 -31.66 -7.94
N VAL A 226 16.25 -31.63 -7.92
CA VAL A 226 17.02 -30.41 -7.61
C VAL A 226 16.78 -29.32 -8.67
N PHE A 227 16.88 -29.64 -9.96
CA PHE A 227 16.58 -28.69 -11.05
C PHE A 227 15.13 -28.22 -11.02
N PHE A 228 14.19 -29.12 -10.71
CA PHE A 228 12.78 -28.79 -10.58
C PHE A 228 12.54 -27.83 -9.40
N ALA A 229 13.12 -28.10 -8.23
CA ALA A 229 13.05 -27.22 -7.07
C ALA A 229 13.65 -25.83 -7.37
N LEU A 230 14.80 -25.78 -8.08
CA LEU A 230 15.41 -24.52 -8.50
C LEU A 230 14.50 -23.73 -9.45
N ALA A 231 13.87 -24.39 -10.43
CA ALA A 231 12.92 -23.76 -11.34
C ALA A 231 11.70 -23.20 -10.60
N LEU A 232 11.15 -23.94 -9.63
CA LEU A 232 10.07 -23.45 -8.77
C LEU A 232 10.50 -22.28 -7.90
N LEU A 233 11.74 -22.27 -7.41
CA LEU A 233 12.29 -21.15 -6.62
C LEU A 233 12.43 -19.90 -7.48
N ILE A 234 12.94 -20.02 -8.71
CA ILE A 234 13.00 -18.90 -9.67
C ILE A 234 11.59 -18.36 -9.94
N LEU A 235 10.62 -19.25 -10.15
CA LEU A 235 9.22 -18.86 -10.35
C LEU A 235 8.65 -18.15 -9.11
N GLN A 236 8.92 -18.65 -7.91
CA GLN A 236 8.47 -18.06 -6.65
C GLN A 236 9.01 -16.64 -6.49
N VAL A 237 10.32 -16.44 -6.67
CA VAL A 237 10.97 -15.13 -6.58
C VAL A 237 10.37 -14.17 -7.62
N TRP A 238 10.19 -14.64 -8.86
CA TRP A 238 9.59 -13.83 -9.91
C TRP A 238 8.15 -13.41 -9.59
N MET A 239 7.32 -14.34 -9.10
CA MET A 239 5.95 -14.05 -8.69
C MET A 239 5.91 -13.05 -7.52
N PHE A 240 6.79 -13.23 -6.54
CA PHE A 240 6.91 -12.36 -5.37
C PHE A 240 7.25 -10.93 -5.79
N SER A 241 8.31 -10.75 -6.58
CA SER A 241 8.73 -9.42 -7.05
C SER A 241 7.63 -8.72 -7.84
N ARG A 242 6.95 -9.45 -8.74
CA ARG A 242 5.88 -8.89 -9.56
C ARG A 242 4.66 -8.53 -8.73
N PHE A 243 4.27 -9.38 -7.79
CA PHE A 243 3.13 -9.14 -6.93
C PHE A 243 3.39 -7.96 -5.99
N PHE A 244 4.56 -7.91 -5.36
CA PHE A 244 4.93 -6.82 -4.44
C PHE A 244 4.84 -5.44 -5.11
N VAL A 245 5.39 -5.29 -6.31
CA VAL A 245 5.31 -4.01 -7.04
C VAL A 245 3.86 -3.64 -7.38
N ASN A 246 3.03 -4.61 -7.80
CA ASN A 246 1.62 -4.37 -8.06
C ASN A 246 0.86 -3.93 -6.80
N VAL A 247 1.17 -4.52 -5.64
CA VAL A 247 0.58 -4.15 -4.35
C VAL A 247 0.88 -2.69 -4.01
N LEU A 248 2.12 -2.26 -4.21
CA LEU A 248 2.51 -0.88 -3.92
C LEU A 248 1.78 0.12 -4.83
N PHE A 249 1.53 -0.24 -6.09
CA PHE A 249 0.65 0.55 -6.96
C PHE A 249 -0.82 0.50 -6.51
N TRP A 250 -1.33 -0.65 -6.08
CA TRP A 250 -2.70 -0.76 -5.56
C TRP A 250 -2.96 0.20 -4.41
N GLN A 251 -1.99 0.34 -3.50
CA GLN A 251 -2.11 1.25 -2.38
C GLN A 251 -2.26 2.71 -2.85
N GLN A 252 -1.54 3.14 -3.89
CA GLN A 252 -1.66 4.50 -4.41
C GLN A 252 -3.05 4.77 -5.01
N PHE A 253 -3.58 3.84 -5.81
CA PHE A 253 -4.91 3.99 -6.40
C PHE A 253 -6.02 3.99 -5.33
N ALA A 254 -5.88 3.20 -4.27
CA ALA A 254 -6.88 3.12 -3.21
C ALA A 254 -7.05 4.42 -2.42
N VAL A 255 -5.95 5.17 -2.22
CA VAL A 255 -5.93 6.39 -1.41
C VAL A 255 -6.00 7.65 -2.29
N LEU A 256 -5.17 7.74 -3.34
CA LEU A 256 -5.04 8.95 -4.15
C LEU A 256 -6.18 9.13 -5.16
N GLU A 257 -6.69 8.04 -5.73
CA GLU A 257 -7.83 8.09 -6.68
C GLU A 257 -9.15 7.74 -6.02
N ASN A 258 -9.15 7.47 -4.71
CA ASN A 258 -10.35 7.07 -3.96
C ASN A 258 -11.08 5.87 -4.62
N ALA A 259 -10.36 5.01 -5.35
CA ALA A 259 -10.95 3.97 -6.18
C ALA A 259 -11.45 2.77 -5.35
N GLY A 260 -12.50 2.10 -5.83
CA GLY A 260 -13.01 0.87 -5.23
C GLY A 260 -12.03 -0.31 -5.39
N PHE A 261 -12.15 -1.36 -4.58
CA PHE A 261 -11.20 -2.49 -4.56
C PHE A 261 -10.99 -3.13 -5.94
N ILE A 262 -12.07 -3.39 -6.69
CA ILE A 262 -11.99 -3.98 -8.04
C ILE A 262 -11.35 -3.02 -9.05
N ASP A 263 -11.64 -1.73 -8.93
CA ASP A 263 -11.11 -0.70 -9.81
C ASP A 263 -9.62 -0.49 -9.56
N VAL A 264 -9.17 -0.53 -8.30
CA VAL A 264 -7.75 -0.50 -7.92
C VAL A 264 -6.96 -1.62 -8.61
N LEU A 265 -7.50 -2.85 -8.62
CA LEU A 265 -6.85 -3.99 -9.30
C LEU A 265 -6.79 -3.79 -10.81
N ARG A 266 -7.86 -3.24 -11.41
CA ARG A 266 -7.95 -3.03 -12.86
C ARG A 266 -7.04 -1.89 -13.32
N PHE A 267 -7.09 -0.73 -12.66
CA PHE A 267 -6.35 0.46 -13.05
C PHE A 267 -4.85 0.29 -12.80
N SER A 268 -4.43 -0.33 -11.70
CA SER A 268 -3.02 -0.59 -11.49
C SER A 268 -2.46 -1.58 -12.52
N ARG A 269 -3.23 -2.58 -12.94
CA ARG A 269 -2.81 -3.52 -13.98
C ARG A 269 -2.59 -2.80 -15.31
N ASN A 270 -3.44 -1.83 -15.61
CA ASN A 270 -3.30 -1.00 -16.80
C ASN A 270 -2.08 -0.07 -16.69
N LEU A 271 -1.83 0.53 -15.52
CA LEU A 271 -0.65 1.37 -15.26
C LEU A 271 0.66 0.55 -15.32
N ALA A 272 0.70 -0.61 -14.67
CA ALA A 272 1.83 -1.52 -14.67
C ALA A 272 2.17 -2.05 -16.08
N ARG A 273 1.19 -2.13 -16.97
CA ARG A 273 1.36 -2.54 -18.38
C ARG A 273 1.53 -1.37 -19.34
N SER A 274 1.45 -0.13 -18.87
CA SER A 274 1.66 1.08 -19.66
C SER A 274 3.15 1.27 -20.00
N GLY A 275 3.43 2.13 -20.99
CA GLY A 275 4.81 2.37 -21.43
C GLY A 275 5.43 1.19 -22.18
N ARG A 276 4.64 0.48 -23.01
CA ARG A 276 5.20 -0.58 -23.89
C ARG A 276 6.21 -0.02 -24.89
N ASP A 277 6.01 1.24 -25.26
CA ASP A 277 6.84 2.00 -26.20
C ASP A 277 8.15 2.49 -25.56
N LEU A 278 8.27 2.40 -24.22
CA LEU A 278 9.48 2.75 -23.48
C LEU A 278 10.44 1.55 -23.36
N PRO A 279 11.77 1.80 -23.27
CA PRO A 279 12.76 0.80 -22.93
C PRO A 279 12.38 0.05 -21.65
N TRP A 280 12.71 -1.24 -21.57
CA TRP A 280 12.25 -2.10 -20.48
C TRP A 280 12.57 -1.55 -19.08
N PHE A 281 13.72 -0.90 -18.89
CA PHE A 281 14.17 -0.34 -17.61
C PHE A 281 13.42 0.93 -17.20
N GLU A 282 12.80 1.63 -18.14
CA GLU A 282 12.00 2.84 -17.86
C GLU A 282 10.54 2.52 -17.55
N ARG A 283 10.14 1.25 -17.74
CA ARG A 283 8.77 0.84 -17.47
C ARG A 283 8.44 0.98 -15.98
N PRO A 284 7.21 1.40 -15.64
CA PRO A 284 6.79 1.61 -14.25
C PRO A 284 7.07 0.42 -13.33
N LEU A 285 6.86 -0.81 -13.84
CA LEU A 285 7.13 -2.05 -13.11
C LEU A 285 8.61 -2.21 -12.72
N TRP A 286 9.53 -1.93 -13.65
CA TRP A 286 10.97 -2.11 -13.42
C TRP A 286 11.54 -1.02 -12.53
N ARG A 287 11.07 0.23 -12.70
CA ARG A 287 11.39 1.33 -11.78
C ARG A 287 10.93 1.01 -10.36
N GLY A 288 9.68 0.56 -10.18
CA GLY A 288 9.17 0.14 -8.88
C GLY A 288 9.94 -1.04 -8.28
N ALA A 289 10.26 -2.05 -9.10
CA ALA A 289 11.07 -3.19 -8.65
C ALA A 289 12.45 -2.75 -8.17
N PHE A 290 13.12 -1.84 -8.88
CA PHE A 290 14.44 -1.35 -8.49
C PHE A 290 14.41 -0.55 -7.17
N ILE A 291 13.39 0.32 -6.97
CA ILE A 291 13.20 1.03 -5.69
C ILE A 291 12.98 0.04 -4.55
N ALA A 292 12.11 -0.96 -4.76
CA ALA A 292 11.87 -2.01 -3.78
C ALA A 292 13.14 -2.80 -3.47
N SER A 293 13.90 -3.21 -4.48
CA SER A 293 15.17 -3.92 -4.32
C SER A 293 16.20 -3.12 -3.54
N LEU A 294 16.32 -1.81 -3.79
CA LEU A 294 17.21 -0.94 -3.03
C LEU A 294 16.81 -0.88 -1.55
N TRP A 295 15.51 -0.77 -1.27
CA TRP A 295 15.00 -0.80 0.09
C TRP A 295 15.22 -2.16 0.77
N PHE A 296 14.95 -3.26 0.08
CA PHE A 296 15.21 -4.60 0.63
C PHE A 296 16.69 -4.86 0.88
N ALA A 297 17.59 -4.39 0.00
CA ALA A 297 19.02 -4.47 0.23
C ALA A 297 19.44 -3.69 1.48
N PHE A 298 18.89 -2.49 1.67
CA PHE A 298 19.10 -1.71 2.89
C PHE A 298 18.61 -2.45 4.14
N VAL A 299 17.38 -2.96 4.14
CA VAL A 299 16.81 -3.74 5.26
C VAL A 299 17.63 -4.99 5.55
N LEU A 300 18.08 -5.69 4.52
CA LEU A 300 18.91 -6.88 4.63
C LEU A 300 20.26 -6.55 5.26
N VAL A 301 20.92 -5.46 4.85
CA VAL A 301 22.16 -5.00 5.50
C VAL A 301 21.92 -4.66 6.97
N VAL A 302 20.86 -3.91 7.28
CA VAL A 302 20.53 -3.55 8.67
C VAL A 302 20.29 -4.80 9.52
N THR A 303 19.51 -5.75 9.00
CA THR A 303 19.15 -6.99 9.71
C THR A 303 20.37 -7.91 9.87
N LEU A 304 21.19 -8.05 8.82
CA LEU A 304 22.42 -8.84 8.88
C LEU A 304 23.39 -8.25 9.89
N VAL A 305 23.58 -6.93 9.91
CA VAL A 305 24.48 -6.28 10.88
C VAL A 305 23.95 -6.43 12.30
N SER A 306 22.64 -6.24 12.54
CA SER A 306 22.07 -6.35 13.87
C SER A 306 22.10 -7.77 14.43
N GLU A 307 21.88 -8.77 13.58
CA GLU A 307 21.74 -10.17 13.99
C GLU A 307 22.97 -11.02 13.62
N TRP A 308 24.08 -10.40 13.17
CA TRP A 308 25.23 -11.13 12.63
C TRP A 308 25.79 -12.16 13.61
N THR A 309 26.01 -11.75 14.86
CA THR A 309 26.57 -12.60 15.91
C THR A 309 25.66 -13.79 16.21
N THR A 310 24.35 -13.55 16.24
CA THR A 310 23.34 -14.58 16.46
C THR A 310 23.24 -15.54 15.28
N LEU A 311 23.16 -15.02 14.05
CA LEU A 311 23.14 -15.81 12.83
C LEU A 311 24.41 -16.66 12.70
N HIS A 312 25.57 -16.08 13.00
CA HIS A 312 26.84 -16.79 12.97
C HIS A 312 26.89 -17.89 14.05
N HIS A 313 26.38 -17.62 15.25
CA HIS A 313 26.26 -18.62 16.31
C HIS A 313 25.34 -19.78 15.92
N TYR A 314 24.16 -19.49 15.39
CA TYR A 314 23.21 -20.50 14.91
C TYR A 314 23.75 -21.29 13.72
N PHE A 315 24.44 -20.62 12.80
CA PHE A 315 25.08 -21.29 11.67
C PHE A 315 26.17 -22.23 12.16
N ASN A 316 27.02 -21.80 13.09
CA ASN A 316 28.03 -22.66 13.69
C ASN A 316 27.38 -23.86 14.39
N GLN A 317 26.36 -23.64 15.23
CA GLN A 317 25.63 -24.73 15.89
C GLN A 317 24.99 -25.70 14.89
N PHE A 318 24.41 -25.20 13.81
CA PHE A 318 23.81 -26.02 12.76
C PHE A 318 24.85 -26.88 12.02
N VAL A 319 26.03 -26.33 11.75
CA VAL A 319 27.11 -27.05 11.07
C VAL A 319 27.81 -28.03 12.01
N THR A 320 27.91 -27.73 13.30
CA THR A 320 28.63 -28.58 14.27
C THR A 320 27.77 -29.66 14.90
N THR A 321 26.46 -29.44 15.06
CA THR A 321 25.59 -30.34 15.81
C THR A 321 24.88 -31.31 14.87
N GLN A 322 25.28 -32.58 14.92
CA GLN A 322 24.67 -33.66 14.12
C GLN A 322 23.33 -34.15 14.69
N ASP A 323 23.05 -33.90 15.98
CA ASP A 323 21.82 -34.31 16.67
C ASP A 323 20.73 -33.21 16.63
N PRO A 324 19.60 -33.41 15.93
CA PRO A 324 18.57 -32.39 15.76
C PRO A 324 17.85 -32.00 17.07
N GLN A 325 17.71 -32.94 18.03
CA GLN A 325 17.12 -32.66 19.34
C GLN A 325 18.03 -31.79 20.21
N LYS A 326 19.35 -32.02 20.19
CA LYS A 326 20.31 -31.17 20.91
C LYS A 326 20.37 -29.78 20.31
N LEU A 327 20.25 -29.67 18.99
CA LEU A 327 20.17 -28.39 18.29
C LEU A 327 18.94 -27.60 18.75
N LEU A 328 17.75 -28.22 18.77
CA LEU A 328 16.53 -27.57 19.27
C LEU A 328 16.66 -27.10 20.73
N GLN A 329 17.27 -27.92 21.58
CA GLN A 329 17.48 -27.57 22.98
C GLN A 329 18.44 -26.39 23.13
N GLN A 330 19.56 -26.40 22.40
CA GLN A 330 20.54 -25.30 22.39
C GLN A 330 19.95 -24.00 21.84
N LEU A 331 19.12 -24.07 20.80
CA LEU A 331 18.42 -22.89 20.26
C LEU A 331 17.44 -22.32 21.29
N THR A 332 16.73 -23.19 22.01
CA THR A 332 15.77 -22.79 23.04
C THR A 332 16.47 -22.10 24.20
N GLU A 333 17.56 -22.70 24.72
CA GLU A 333 18.38 -22.13 25.79
C GLU A 333 19.02 -20.79 25.37
N ALA A 334 19.52 -20.70 24.12
CA ALA A 334 20.07 -19.47 23.57
C ALA A 334 19.03 -18.36 23.40
N GLN A 335 17.77 -18.70 23.06
CA GLN A 335 16.68 -17.73 23.03
C GLN A 335 16.27 -17.27 24.43
N GLN A 336 16.28 -18.17 25.42
CA GLN A 336 15.88 -17.85 26.79
C GLN A 336 16.92 -17.02 27.54
N ALA A 337 18.20 -17.19 27.22
CA ALA A 337 19.30 -16.37 27.72
C ALA A 337 19.42 -15.01 26.99
N ARG A 338 18.64 -14.79 25.93
CA ARG A 338 18.72 -13.57 25.12
C ARG A 338 18.06 -12.41 25.85
N GLY A 339 18.88 -11.58 26.50
CA GLY A 339 18.48 -10.28 27.03
C GLY A 339 18.12 -9.29 25.92
N PHE A 340 17.61 -8.12 26.31
CA PHE A 340 17.27 -7.05 25.38
C PHE A 340 18.53 -6.49 24.70
N ASP A 341 18.63 -6.64 23.37
CA ASP A 341 19.74 -6.12 22.58
C ASP A 341 19.47 -4.68 22.13
N VAL A 342 20.15 -3.73 22.78
CA VAL A 342 20.04 -2.30 22.51
C VAL A 342 20.52 -1.94 21.10
N SER A 343 21.51 -2.65 20.57
CA SER A 343 22.10 -2.36 19.26
C SER A 343 21.15 -2.78 18.14
N ALA A 344 20.61 -3.99 18.22
CA ALA A 344 19.59 -4.49 17.31
C ALA A 344 18.31 -3.66 17.40
N PHE A 345 17.91 -3.25 18.60
CA PHE A 345 16.77 -2.35 18.79
C PHE A 345 16.96 -0.99 18.11
N SER A 346 18.14 -0.37 18.27
CA SER A 346 18.45 0.94 17.69
C SER A 346 18.48 0.91 16.17
N LEU A 347 19.05 -0.15 15.58
CA LEU A 347 19.08 -0.34 14.13
C LEU A 347 17.68 -0.58 13.55
N ASN A 348 16.85 -1.39 14.23
CA ASN A 348 15.44 -1.58 13.86
C ASN A 348 14.63 -0.28 13.99
N LEU A 349 14.92 0.54 15.00
CA LEU A 349 14.29 1.85 15.16
C LEU A 349 14.65 2.78 13.99
N LEU A 350 15.92 2.84 13.62
CA LEU A 350 16.39 3.61 12.46
C LEU A 350 15.71 3.15 11.17
N GLN A 351 15.61 1.83 10.95
CA GLN A 351 14.90 1.27 9.80
C GLN A 351 13.44 1.76 9.73
N ARG A 352 12.73 1.76 10.87
CA ARG A 352 11.33 2.23 10.93
C ARG A 352 11.19 3.72 10.69
N ILE A 353 12.12 4.54 11.17
CA ILE A 353 12.14 5.99 10.93
C ILE A 353 12.36 6.31 9.44
N LEU A 354 13.15 5.49 8.75
CA LEU A 354 13.44 5.64 7.32
C LEU A 354 12.38 4.99 6.41
N GLN A 355 11.52 4.13 6.95
CA GLN A 355 10.48 3.43 6.19
C GLN A 355 9.56 4.32 5.33
N PRO A 356 9.19 5.56 5.74
CA PRO A 356 8.42 6.46 4.90
C PRO A 356 9.06 6.77 3.54
N LEU A 357 10.40 6.68 3.41
CA LEU A 357 11.10 6.91 2.14
C LEU A 357 10.59 5.99 1.03
N LEU A 358 10.31 4.72 1.36
CA LEU A 358 9.75 3.78 0.38
C LEU A 358 8.37 4.24 -0.09
N GLY A 359 7.48 4.61 0.84
CA GLY A 359 6.13 5.05 0.51
C GLY A 359 6.15 6.33 -0.35
N ILE A 360 6.99 7.30 0.00
CA ILE A 360 7.18 8.54 -0.77
C ILE A 360 7.66 8.23 -2.18
N ALA A 361 8.67 7.36 -2.33
CA ALA A 361 9.23 7.01 -3.64
C ALA A 361 8.18 6.40 -4.58
N PHE A 362 7.27 5.58 -4.04
CA PHE A 362 6.18 5.00 -4.81
C PHE A 362 5.07 6.00 -5.16
N VAL A 363 4.81 6.99 -4.31
CA VAL A 363 3.90 8.11 -4.65
C VAL A 363 4.49 8.95 -5.78
N VAL A 364 5.78 9.32 -5.70
CA VAL A 364 6.46 10.09 -6.75
C VAL A 364 6.47 9.32 -8.07
N LEU A 365 6.82 8.02 -8.03
CA LEU A 365 6.76 7.15 -9.20
C LEU A 365 5.36 7.07 -9.79
N TYR A 366 4.33 6.99 -8.94
CA TYR A 366 2.94 6.96 -9.37
C TYR A 366 2.52 8.25 -10.08
N LEU A 367 2.88 9.42 -9.53
CA LEU A 367 2.59 10.71 -10.15
C LEU A 367 3.29 10.88 -11.50
N ASP A 368 4.58 10.49 -11.59
CA ASP A 368 5.35 10.49 -12.86
C ASP A 368 4.67 9.61 -13.93
N CYS A 369 4.20 8.41 -13.54
CA CYS A 369 3.50 7.51 -14.46
C CYS A 369 2.14 8.07 -14.91
N LYS A 370 1.43 8.80 -14.04
CA LYS A 370 0.13 9.41 -14.36
C LYS A 370 0.29 10.54 -15.38
N ILE A 371 1.25 11.43 -15.15
CA ILE A 371 1.56 12.55 -16.06
C ILE A 371 1.91 12.03 -17.47
N HIS A 372 2.64 10.91 -17.57
CA HIS A 372 3.00 10.32 -18.85
C HIS A 372 1.80 9.78 -19.64
N ARG A 373 0.74 9.31 -18.95
CA ARG A 373 -0.45 8.73 -19.58
C ARG A 373 -1.45 9.78 -20.05
N GLU A 374 -1.46 10.95 -19.42
CA GLU A 374 -2.34 12.07 -19.79
C GLU A 374 -1.78 12.89 -20.99
N ARG A 375 -0.53 12.62 -21.39
CA ARG A 375 0.05 13.06 -22.66
C ARG A 375 -0.15 11.99 -23.73
#